data_AF-A0A3D1Q905-F1
#
_entry.id   AF-A0A3D1Q905-F1
#
_cell.length_a   1.000
_cell.length_b   1.000
_cell.length_c   1.000
_cell.angle_alpha   90.00
_cell.angle_beta   90.00
_cell.angle_gamma   90.00
#
_symmetry.space_group_name_H-M   'P 1'
#
loop_
_entity.id
_entity.type
_entity.pdbx_description
1 polymer ?
#
loop_
_entity_poly.entity_id
_entity_poly.type
_entity_poly.pdbx_seq_one_letter_code
_entity_poly.pdbx_strand_id
1 'polypeptide(L)'
;MRVPSTEVQNNFGKYLKYVEVNEEIIVTKNGRDVARILPCDDQNSSLVAEDAAEYQTREGRVTYEEFLELVEASEQRFEMIDGVIYNLASPSYEHQYALNEIHGTFYNWFKNKNCIPLTSPFDITLFKAEDNICVVQPDIIVICDRDNMDKKGQYKGVPTLLVEVLSPSTRSKDMLKKLELYKQCG
;
A
#
# COMPACT_ATOMS: atom_id res chain seq x y z
N MET A 1 29.57 2.32 8.03
CA MET A 1 29.84 1.10 8.84
C MET A 1 28.83 -0.01 8.54
N ARG A 2 29.19 -1.28 8.74
CA ARG A 2 28.28 -2.45 8.61
C ARG A 2 27.68 -2.81 9.96
N VAL A 3 26.35 -2.99 10.02
CA VAL A 3 25.61 -3.23 11.26
C VAL A 3 24.59 -4.36 11.06
N PRO A 4 24.44 -5.33 11.98
CA PRO A 4 23.39 -6.34 11.89
C PRO A 4 21.98 -5.75 11.97
N SER A 5 21.02 -6.34 11.25
CA SER A 5 19.63 -5.88 11.21
C SER A 5 18.98 -5.83 12.60
N THR A 6 19.34 -6.76 13.48
CA THR A 6 18.87 -6.80 14.87
C THR A 6 19.38 -5.62 15.70
N GLU A 7 20.61 -5.18 15.44
CA GLU A 7 21.21 -4.06 16.15
C GLU A 7 20.62 -2.72 15.69
N VAL A 8 20.37 -2.59 14.38
CA VAL A 8 19.65 -1.45 13.80
C VAL A 8 18.22 -1.36 14.35
N GLN A 9 17.51 -2.48 14.46
CA GLN A 9 16.15 -2.51 15.01
C GLN A 9 16.10 -2.01 16.47
N ASN A 10 17.04 -2.47 17.31
CA ASN A 10 17.06 -2.13 18.74
C ASN A 10 17.61 -0.73 19.03
N ASN A 11 18.38 -0.13 18.11
CA ASN A 11 19.07 1.14 18.33
C ASN A 11 18.90 2.12 17.16
N PHE A 12 17.76 2.09 16.47
CA PHE A 12 17.58 2.83 15.21
C PHE A 12 17.90 4.33 15.32
N GLY A 13 17.42 4.98 16.38
CA GLY A 13 17.69 6.41 16.62
C GLY A 13 19.16 6.76 16.84
N LYS A 14 20.00 5.81 17.30
CA LYS A 14 21.46 5.99 17.38
C LYS A 14 22.07 6.07 15.98
N TYR A 15 21.62 5.21 15.07
CA TYR A 15 22.13 5.14 13.71
C TYR A 15 21.69 6.33 12.85
N LEU A 16 20.50 6.87 13.09
CA LEU A 16 20.07 8.12 12.43
C LEU A 16 21.02 9.28 12.73
N LYS A 17 21.53 9.40 13.97
CA LYS A 17 22.52 10.44 14.33
C LYS A 17 23.86 10.30 13.61
N TYR A 18 24.27 9.08 13.26
CA TYR A 18 25.47 8.86 12.45
C TYR A 18 25.24 9.25 10.99
N VAL A 19 24.05 8.91 10.48
CA VAL A 19 23.64 9.27 9.11
C VAL A 19 23.52 10.80 8.95
N GLU A 20 23.03 11.52 9.97
CA GLU A 20 22.97 12.99 9.99
C GLU A 20 24.34 13.67 9.88
N VAL A 21 25.43 12.99 10.27
CA VAL A 21 26.81 13.49 10.11
C VAL A 21 27.50 12.89 8.87
N ASN A 22 26.71 12.46 7.88
CA ASN A 22 27.16 11.86 6.62
C ASN A 22 27.92 10.53 6.76
N GLU A 23 27.67 9.75 7.83
CA GLU A 23 28.16 8.38 7.89
C GLU A 23 27.21 7.40 7.19
N GLU A 24 27.72 6.70 6.18
CA GLU A 24 26.99 5.63 5.50
C GLU A 24 26.81 4.42 6.43
N ILE A 25 25.57 3.95 6.61
CA ILE A 25 25.28 2.72 7.37
C ILE A 25 24.81 1.62 6.42
N ILE A 26 25.49 0.48 6.42
CA ILE A 26 25.12 -0.72 5.67
C ILE A 26 24.51 -1.72 6.65
N VAL A 27 23.25 -2.06 6.46
CA VAL A 27 22.54 -3.06 7.27
C VAL A 27 22.81 -4.44 6.70
N THR A 28 23.18 -5.38 7.57
CA THR A 28 23.51 -6.75 7.22
C THR A 28 22.50 -7.73 7.83
N LYS A 29 22.17 -8.79 7.11
CA LYS A 29 21.37 -9.91 7.62
C LYS A 29 22.07 -11.21 7.25
N ASN A 30 22.37 -12.05 8.24
CA ASN A 30 23.16 -13.28 8.06
C ASN A 30 24.50 -13.03 7.32
N GLY A 31 25.17 -11.92 7.62
CA GLY A 31 26.46 -11.55 7.03
C GLY A 31 26.40 -11.01 5.59
N ARG A 32 25.21 -10.86 5.00
CA ARG A 32 25.02 -10.23 3.68
C ARG A 32 24.53 -8.81 3.85
N ASP A 33 25.02 -7.90 3.01
CA ASP A 33 24.52 -6.53 2.93
C ASP A 33 23.09 -6.57 2.34
N VAL A 34 22.11 -6.00 3.05
CA VAL A 34 20.68 -6.07 2.68
C VAL A 34 20.00 -4.71 2.57
N ALA A 35 20.52 -3.68 3.24
CA ALA A 35 20.01 -2.33 3.11
C ALA A 35 21.11 -1.31 3.38
N ARG A 36 20.85 -0.06 2.97
CA ARG A 36 21.72 1.07 3.22
C ARG A 36 20.91 2.26 3.73
N ILE A 37 21.41 2.93 4.76
CA ILE A 37 20.82 4.15 5.31
C ILE A 37 21.75 5.31 4.95
N LEU A 38 21.20 6.30 4.24
CA LEU A 38 21.88 7.51 3.79
C LEU A 38 21.11 8.74 4.29
N PRO A 39 21.80 9.89 4.44
CA PRO A 39 21.12 11.15 4.70
C PRO A 39 20.19 11.47 3.53
N CYS A 40 19.08 12.14 3.85
CA CYS A 40 18.18 12.65 2.82
C CYS A 40 18.77 13.98 2.33
N ASP A 41 19.38 13.99 1.15
CA ASP A 41 19.82 15.23 0.52
C ASP A 41 18.60 16.04 0.06
N ASP A 42 18.50 17.29 0.53
CA ASP A 42 17.63 18.29 -0.09
C ASP A 42 18.00 18.40 -1.58
N GLN A 43 17.00 18.33 -2.46
CA GLN A 43 17.12 18.20 -3.92
C GLN A 43 17.80 19.37 -4.67
N ASN A 44 18.95 19.90 -4.23
CA ASN A 44 19.66 20.96 -4.96
C ASN A 44 21.19 20.97 -4.70
N SER A 45 21.88 19.86 -4.97
CA SER A 45 23.34 19.87 -5.07
C SER A 45 23.80 19.28 -6.40
N SER A 46 24.04 20.19 -7.35
CA SER A 46 24.64 19.97 -8.67
C SER A 46 26.01 19.27 -8.57
N LEU A 47 26.14 18.05 -9.11
CA LEU A 47 27.43 17.43 -9.43
C LEU A 47 27.32 16.67 -10.76
N VAL A 48 28.20 17.04 -11.70
CA VAL A 48 28.39 16.42 -13.01
C VAL A 48 29.16 15.11 -12.83
N ALA A 49 28.67 14.00 -13.41
CA ALA A 49 29.39 12.74 -13.54
C ALA A 49 29.11 12.10 -14.91
N GLU A 50 30.12 11.42 -15.46
CA GLU A 50 30.15 10.85 -16.82
C GLU A 50 29.14 9.72 -17.05
N ASP A 51 28.82 9.51 -18.33
CA ASP A 51 27.74 8.69 -18.88
C ASP A 51 27.75 7.24 -18.37
N ALA A 52 27.04 7.02 -17.26
CA ALA A 52 26.63 5.71 -16.80
C ALA A 52 25.29 5.40 -17.47
N ALA A 53 25.22 4.27 -18.19
CA ALA A 53 24.07 3.77 -18.92
C ALA A 53 22.74 4.27 -18.33
N GLU A 54 21.94 4.96 -19.15
CA GLU A 54 20.62 5.49 -18.78
C GLU A 54 19.72 4.39 -18.19
N TYR A 55 19.80 4.21 -16.87
CA TYR A 55 18.71 3.65 -16.10
C TYR A 55 17.68 4.77 -15.95
N GLN A 56 16.71 4.81 -16.86
CA GLN A 56 15.52 5.63 -16.66
C GLN A 56 14.92 5.28 -15.29
N THR A 57 14.99 6.24 -14.38
CA THR A 57 14.62 6.15 -12.97
C THR A 57 13.16 5.74 -12.79
N ARG A 58 12.89 4.62 -12.12
CA ARG A 58 11.62 4.38 -11.41
C ARG A 58 11.88 4.54 -9.91
N GLU A 59 11.67 5.73 -9.37
CA GLU A 59 11.75 5.99 -7.93
C GLU A 59 10.77 5.08 -7.16
N GLY A 60 11.21 3.92 -6.66
CA GLY A 60 10.45 3.12 -5.68
C GLY A 60 9.01 2.70 -6.08
N ARG A 61 8.66 2.76 -7.36
CA ARG A 61 7.35 2.35 -7.89
C ARG A 61 7.44 0.93 -8.43
N VAL A 62 6.52 0.08 -8.00
CA VAL A 62 6.39 -1.30 -8.46
C VAL A 62 5.33 -1.42 -9.54
N THR A 63 5.49 -2.40 -10.43
CA THR A 63 4.44 -2.78 -11.37
C THR A 63 3.37 -3.63 -10.70
N TYR A 64 2.25 -3.82 -11.40
CA TYR A 64 1.19 -4.71 -10.93
C TYR A 64 1.66 -6.17 -10.80
N GLU A 65 2.50 -6.63 -11.73
CA GLU A 65 3.08 -7.98 -11.69
C GLU A 65 4.01 -8.14 -10.49
N GLU A 66 4.90 -7.17 -10.26
CA GLU A 66 5.79 -7.16 -9.08
C GLU A 66 4.99 -7.13 -7.78
N PHE A 67 3.86 -6.40 -7.75
CA PHE A 67 2.95 -6.41 -6.61
C PHE A 67 2.31 -7.77 -6.37
N LEU A 68 1.88 -8.48 -7.42
CA LEU A 68 1.31 -9.82 -7.29
C LEU A 68 2.34 -10.82 -6.76
N GLU A 69 3.58 -10.75 -7.25
CA GLU A 69 4.68 -11.58 -6.73
C GLU A 69 4.96 -11.30 -5.24
N LEU A 70 4.91 -10.03 -4.83
CA LEU A 70 5.05 -9.63 -3.43
C LEU A 70 3.95 -10.21 -2.54
N VAL A 71 2.69 -10.13 -2.99
CA VAL A 71 1.53 -10.65 -2.25
C VAL A 71 1.56 -12.17 -2.17
N GLU A 72 1.94 -12.87 -3.25
CA GLU A 72 2.07 -14.34 -3.24
C GLU A 72 3.19 -14.81 -2.31
N ALA A 73 4.26 -14.02 -2.17
CA ALA A 73 5.42 -14.35 -1.34
C ALA A 73 5.28 -13.94 0.15
N SER A 74 4.15 -13.32 0.55
CA SER A 74 4.01 -12.70 1.88
C SER A 74 2.66 -12.97 2.52
N GLU A 75 2.67 -13.19 3.83
CA GLU A 75 1.46 -13.28 4.67
C GLU A 75 0.94 -11.89 5.12
N GLN A 76 1.60 -10.82 4.69
CA GLN A 76 1.20 -9.45 5.01
C GLN A 76 0.17 -8.91 4.01
N ARG A 77 -0.62 -7.92 4.43
CA ARG A 77 -1.61 -7.26 3.59
C ARG A 77 -1.03 -5.99 3.00
N PHE A 78 -1.26 -5.77 1.71
CA PHE A 78 -0.74 -4.63 0.98
C PHE A 78 -1.79 -3.98 0.10
N GLU A 79 -1.64 -2.68 -0.10
CA GLU A 79 -2.30 -1.93 -1.18
C GLU A 79 -1.23 -1.37 -2.12
N MET A 80 -1.57 -1.20 -3.39
CA MET A 80 -0.76 -0.52 -4.38
C MET A 80 -1.55 0.64 -4.99
N ILE A 81 -1.03 1.87 -4.85
CA ILE A 81 -1.65 3.06 -5.45
C ILE A 81 -0.58 3.82 -6.21
N ASP A 82 -0.77 4.01 -7.52
CA ASP A 82 0.18 4.67 -8.43
C ASP A 82 1.61 4.06 -8.33
N GLY A 83 1.67 2.73 -8.23
CA GLY A 83 2.92 1.95 -8.07
C GLY A 83 3.54 2.02 -6.68
N VAL A 84 2.95 2.72 -5.70
CA VAL A 84 3.46 2.80 -4.33
C VAL A 84 2.80 1.74 -3.45
N ILE A 85 3.59 0.95 -2.72
CA ILE A 85 3.12 -0.08 -1.79
C ILE A 85 2.86 0.47 -0.40
N TYR A 86 1.69 0.15 0.15
CA TYR A 86 1.28 0.46 1.51
C TYR A 86 1.01 -0.84 2.27
N ASN A 87 1.72 -1.08 3.37
CA ASN A 87 1.43 -2.18 4.28
C ASN A 87 0.22 -1.84 5.16
N LEU A 88 -0.74 -2.76 5.28
CA LEU A 88 -1.93 -2.62 6.11
C LEU A 88 -1.77 -3.31 7.46
N ALA A 89 -1.57 -2.51 8.50
CA ALA A 89 -1.58 -2.97 9.88
C ALA A 89 -2.96 -3.46 10.31
N SER A 90 -3.01 -4.21 11.42
CA SER A 90 -4.27 -4.62 12.03
C SER A 90 -5.05 -3.40 12.55
N PRO A 91 -6.36 -3.30 12.28
CA PRO A 91 -7.18 -2.20 12.76
C PRO A 91 -7.42 -2.29 14.29
N SER A 92 -7.78 -1.16 14.91
CA SER A 92 -8.18 -1.14 16.32
C SER A 92 -9.57 -1.76 16.54
N TYR A 93 -9.92 -2.00 17.81
CA TYR A 93 -11.25 -2.45 18.18
C TYR A 93 -12.33 -1.45 17.76
N GLU A 94 -12.14 -0.15 18.01
CA GLU A 94 -13.11 0.90 17.69
C GLU A 94 -13.40 0.96 16.19
N HIS A 95 -12.35 0.79 15.39
CA HIS A 95 -12.46 0.72 13.94
C HIS A 95 -13.29 -0.49 13.50
N GLN A 96 -13.01 -1.67 14.08
CA GLN A 96 -13.75 -2.89 13.77
C GLN A 96 -15.20 -2.83 14.26
N TYR A 97 -15.45 -2.21 15.41
CA TYR A 97 -16.79 -2.02 15.93
C TYR A 97 -17.62 -1.14 15.00
N ALA A 98 -17.08 0.01 14.57
CA ALA A 98 -17.76 0.88 13.60
C ALA A 98 -18.02 0.17 12.26
N LEU A 99 -17.03 -0.56 11.74
CA LEU A 99 -17.17 -1.38 10.53
C LEU A 99 -18.31 -2.39 10.68
N ASN A 100 -18.38 -3.11 11.81
CA ASN A 100 -19.41 -4.12 12.07
C ASN A 100 -20.83 -3.53 12.09
N GLU A 101 -21.03 -2.37 12.73
CA GLU A 101 -22.35 -1.72 12.79
C GLU A 101 -22.82 -1.24 11.40
N ILE A 102 -21.91 -0.66 10.62
CA ILE A 102 -22.21 -0.20 9.25
C ILE A 102 -22.51 -1.41 8.36
N HIS A 103 -21.63 -2.42 8.38
CA HIS A 103 -21.79 -3.62 7.57
C HIS A 103 -23.06 -4.39 7.95
N GLY A 104 -23.39 -4.54 9.23
CA GLY A 104 -24.63 -5.17 9.67
C GLY A 104 -25.89 -4.48 9.13
N THR A 105 -25.88 -3.15 9.10
CA THR A 105 -26.95 -2.35 8.50
C THR A 105 -27.04 -2.59 6.99
N PHE A 106 -25.91 -2.58 6.28
CA PHE A 106 -25.85 -2.83 4.84
C PHE A 106 -26.32 -4.24 4.51
N TYR A 107 -25.79 -5.26 5.19
CA TYR A 107 -26.16 -6.66 5.01
C TYR A 107 -27.66 -6.87 5.10
N ASN A 108 -28.30 -6.29 6.11
CA ASN A 108 -29.76 -6.36 6.27
C ASN A 108 -30.50 -5.64 5.14
N TRP A 109 -30.04 -4.46 4.73
CA TRP A 109 -30.66 -3.70 3.65
C TRP A 109 -30.54 -4.41 2.28
N PHE A 110 -29.39 -5.02 2.00
CA PHE A 110 -29.08 -5.71 0.75
C PHE A 110 -29.61 -7.14 0.68
N LYS A 111 -30.18 -7.66 1.78
CA LYS A 111 -30.77 -9.01 1.82
C LYS A 111 -31.82 -9.19 0.71
N ASN A 112 -31.66 -10.25 -0.08
CA ASN A 112 -32.50 -10.59 -1.24
C ASN A 112 -32.46 -9.57 -2.41
N LYS A 113 -31.45 -8.70 -2.47
CA LYS A 113 -31.17 -7.81 -3.61
C LYS A 113 -29.98 -8.32 -4.42
N ASN A 114 -29.73 -7.70 -5.57
CA ASN A 114 -28.66 -8.12 -6.49
C ASN A 114 -27.25 -7.69 -6.05
N CYS A 115 -27.15 -6.72 -5.14
CA CYS A 115 -25.87 -6.24 -4.65
C CYS A 115 -25.47 -6.92 -3.34
N ILE A 116 -24.16 -7.12 -3.17
CA ILE A 116 -23.57 -7.83 -2.03
C ILE A 116 -22.61 -6.87 -1.31
N PRO A 117 -22.86 -6.55 -0.04
CA PRO A 117 -21.86 -5.90 0.80
C PRO A 117 -20.81 -6.93 1.24
N LEU A 118 -19.55 -6.54 1.18
CA LEU A 118 -18.37 -7.29 1.63
C LEU A 118 -17.53 -6.38 2.53
N THR A 119 -16.63 -6.97 3.31
CA THR A 119 -15.68 -6.25 4.17
C THR A 119 -14.24 -6.62 3.82
N SER A 120 -13.28 -5.81 4.24
CA SER A 120 -11.87 -6.19 4.20
C SER A 120 -11.59 -7.42 5.07
N PRO A 121 -10.55 -8.24 4.76
CA PRO A 121 -9.67 -8.17 3.61
C PRO A 121 -10.34 -8.68 2.31
N PHE A 122 -10.37 -7.85 1.28
CA PHE A 122 -10.80 -8.20 -0.07
C PHE A 122 -10.19 -7.21 -1.06
N ASP A 123 -9.41 -7.68 -2.03
CA ASP A 123 -8.72 -6.83 -2.98
C ASP A 123 -9.66 -6.33 -4.08
N ILE A 124 -9.63 -5.02 -4.31
CA ILE A 124 -10.30 -4.34 -5.43
C ILE A 124 -9.22 -3.85 -6.38
N THR A 125 -9.19 -4.42 -7.59
CA THR A 125 -8.30 -3.94 -8.66
C THR A 125 -9.02 -2.86 -9.46
N LEU A 126 -8.48 -1.64 -9.41
CA LEU A 126 -8.97 -0.44 -10.09
C LEU A 126 -8.05 -0.10 -11.27
N PHE A 127 -8.65 0.24 -12.41
CA PHE A 127 -7.92 0.72 -13.59
C PHE A 127 -8.10 2.23 -13.68
N LYS A 128 -7.08 2.98 -13.24
CA LYS A 128 -7.06 4.45 -13.32
C LYS A 128 -6.73 4.93 -14.74
N ALA A 129 -5.92 4.17 -15.46
CA ALA A 129 -5.65 4.28 -16.89
C ALA A 129 -5.30 2.88 -17.43
N GLU A 130 -5.14 2.74 -18.75
CA GLU A 130 -4.78 1.46 -19.39
C GLU A 130 -3.46 0.87 -18.82
N ASP A 131 -2.51 1.72 -18.48
CA ASP A 131 -1.20 1.39 -17.92
C ASP A 131 -1.06 1.71 -16.42
N ASN A 132 -2.15 2.13 -15.75
CA ASN A 132 -2.15 2.46 -14.33
C ASN A 132 -3.20 1.65 -13.58
N ILE A 133 -2.72 0.55 -12.99
CA ILE A 133 -3.50 -0.37 -12.15
C ILE A 133 -3.20 -0.06 -10.69
N CYS A 134 -4.25 0.08 -9.89
CA CYS A 134 -4.19 0.22 -8.44
C CYS A 134 -4.92 -0.96 -7.78
N VAL A 135 -4.42 -1.42 -6.64
CA VAL A 135 -5.07 -2.46 -5.82
C VAL A 135 -5.27 -1.92 -4.42
N VAL A 136 -6.52 -1.91 -3.95
CA VAL A 136 -6.89 -1.39 -2.63
C VAL A 136 -7.72 -2.40 -1.85
N GLN A 137 -7.75 -2.27 -0.52
CA GLN A 137 -8.62 -3.03 0.38
C GLN A 137 -9.49 -2.05 1.19
N PRO A 138 -10.61 -1.58 0.64
CA PRO A 138 -11.55 -0.72 1.36
C PRO A 138 -12.22 -1.50 2.49
N ASP A 139 -12.63 -0.81 3.56
CA ASP A 139 -13.24 -1.46 4.72
C ASP A 139 -14.58 -2.13 4.41
N ILE A 140 -15.43 -1.47 3.60
CA ILE A 140 -16.68 -2.03 3.09
C ILE A 140 -16.78 -1.76 1.59
N ILE A 141 -17.18 -2.79 0.85
CA ILE A 141 -17.40 -2.76 -0.59
C ILE A 141 -18.82 -3.20 -0.86
N VAL A 142 -19.54 -2.54 -1.76
CA VAL A 142 -20.81 -3.04 -2.30
C VAL A 142 -20.65 -3.32 -3.78
N ILE A 143 -20.79 -4.59 -4.15
CA ILE A 143 -20.69 -5.06 -5.54
C ILE A 143 -22.09 -5.38 -6.06
N CYS A 144 -22.51 -4.75 -7.15
CA CYS A 144 -23.78 -5.06 -7.83
C CYS A 144 -23.58 -5.82 -9.16
N ASP A 145 -22.34 -5.87 -9.65
CA ASP A 145 -21.92 -6.26 -10.99
C ASP A 145 -20.90 -7.41 -10.91
N ARG A 146 -21.40 -8.60 -10.56
CA ARG A 146 -20.55 -9.79 -10.36
C ARG A 146 -19.86 -10.30 -11.63
N ASP A 147 -20.20 -9.77 -12.80
CA ASP A 147 -19.53 -10.09 -14.06
C ASP A 147 -18.08 -9.58 -14.11
N ASN A 148 -17.72 -8.61 -13.25
CA ASN A 148 -16.36 -8.14 -13.03
C ASN A 148 -15.53 -9.04 -12.08
N MET A 149 -16.09 -10.16 -11.65
CA MET A 149 -15.39 -11.18 -10.86
C MET A 149 -14.72 -12.20 -11.79
N ASP A 150 -13.42 -12.42 -11.62
CA ASP A 150 -12.71 -13.43 -12.41
C ASP A 150 -12.92 -14.86 -11.87
N LYS A 151 -12.37 -15.86 -12.57
CA LYS A 151 -12.50 -17.29 -12.21
C LYS A 151 -11.86 -17.63 -10.86
N LYS A 152 -10.97 -16.78 -10.33
CA LYS A 152 -10.34 -16.94 -9.02
C LYS A 152 -11.11 -16.20 -7.92
N GLY A 153 -12.21 -15.53 -8.25
CA GLY A 153 -12.98 -14.72 -7.30
C GLY A 153 -12.36 -13.36 -7.02
N GLN A 154 -11.47 -12.85 -7.88
CA GLN A 154 -10.90 -11.52 -7.75
C GLN A 154 -11.79 -10.51 -8.48
N TYR A 155 -12.07 -9.38 -7.84
CA TYR A 155 -12.87 -8.32 -8.44
C TYR A 155 -11.99 -7.30 -9.15
N LYS A 156 -12.29 -7.04 -10.43
CA LYS A 156 -11.56 -6.11 -11.29
C LYS A 156 -12.53 -5.14 -11.93
N GLY A 157 -12.61 -3.93 -11.39
CA GLY A 157 -13.62 -2.95 -11.79
C GLY A 157 -13.89 -1.95 -10.67
N VAL A 158 -14.86 -1.06 -10.89
CA VAL A 158 -15.26 -0.03 -9.93
C VAL A 158 -16.52 -0.48 -9.19
N PRO A 159 -16.45 -0.77 -7.88
CA PRO A 159 -17.62 -1.17 -7.10
C PRO A 159 -18.66 -0.05 -7.03
N THR A 160 -19.92 -0.42 -6.83
CA THR A 160 -21.04 0.52 -6.69
C THR A 160 -20.86 1.47 -5.50
N LEU A 161 -20.25 0.99 -4.41
CA LEU A 161 -19.96 1.81 -3.23
C LEU A 161 -18.71 1.28 -2.53
N LEU A 162 -17.86 2.22 -2.12
CA LEU A 162 -16.73 2.01 -1.24
C LEU A 162 -16.91 2.84 0.04
N VAL A 163 -16.59 2.25 1.20
CA VAL A 163 -16.61 2.94 2.49
C VAL A 163 -15.29 2.68 3.20
N GLU A 164 -14.71 3.74 3.76
CA GLU A 164 -13.50 3.73 4.59
C GLU A 164 -13.84 4.21 6.00
N VAL A 165 -13.47 3.44 7.01
CA VAL A 165 -13.58 3.85 8.41
C VAL A 165 -12.29 4.54 8.80
N LEU A 166 -12.36 5.83 9.12
CA LEU A 166 -11.15 6.59 9.38
C LEU A 166 -10.48 6.17 10.70
N SER A 167 -9.17 5.92 10.64
CA SER A 167 -8.31 5.71 11.80
C SER A 167 -7.21 6.77 11.87
N PRO A 168 -6.62 7.06 13.06
CA PRO A 168 -5.52 8.02 13.16
C PRO A 168 -4.33 7.71 12.24
N SER A 169 -4.04 6.43 11.98
CA SER A 169 -2.89 6.01 11.16
C SER A 169 -3.15 6.05 9.66
N THR A 170 -4.41 5.92 9.21
CA THR A 170 -4.75 5.87 7.77
C THR A 170 -5.50 7.10 7.26
N ARG A 171 -6.03 7.95 8.16
CA ARG A 171 -6.90 9.09 7.84
C ARG A 171 -6.45 9.92 6.64
N SER A 172 -5.19 10.34 6.61
CA SER A 172 -4.67 11.19 5.53
C SER A 172 -4.65 10.47 4.18
N LYS A 173 -4.33 9.16 4.18
CA LYS A 173 -4.36 8.34 2.96
C LYS A 173 -5.80 8.17 2.47
N ASP A 174 -6.72 7.84 3.38
CA ASP A 174 -8.11 7.54 3.02
C ASP A 174 -8.83 8.80 2.51
N MET A 175 -8.66 9.93 3.22
CA MET A 175 -9.33 11.21 2.89
C MET A 175 -8.76 11.93 1.67
N LEU A 176 -7.51 11.64 1.27
CA LEU A 176 -6.84 12.34 0.17
C LEU A 176 -6.54 11.39 -0.98
N LYS A 177 -5.65 10.43 -0.77
CA LYS A 177 -5.13 9.57 -1.85
C LYS A 177 -6.21 8.63 -2.38
N LYS A 178 -6.87 7.89 -1.49
CA LYS A 178 -7.94 6.95 -1.88
C LYS A 178 -9.16 7.69 -2.39
N LEU A 179 -9.58 8.78 -1.73
CA LEU A 179 -10.68 9.60 -2.21
C LEU A 179 -10.44 10.11 -3.64
N GLU A 180 -9.23 10.59 -3.96
CA GLU A 180 -8.88 11.02 -5.30
C GLU A 180 -8.84 9.86 -6.30
N LEU A 181 -8.23 8.72 -5.92
CA LEU A 181 -8.21 7.52 -6.74
C LEU A 181 -9.64 7.07 -7.11
N TYR A 182 -10.54 7.00 -6.12
CA TYR A 182 -11.91 6.56 -6.35
C TYR A 182 -12.63 7.51 -7.31
N LYS A 183 -12.55 8.83 -7.07
CA LYS A 183 -13.13 9.83 -7.98
C LYS A 183 -12.63 9.75 -9.42
N GLN A 184 -11.36 9.37 -9.62
CA GLN A 184 -10.77 9.24 -10.95
C GLN A 184 -11.24 7.97 -11.66
N CYS A 185 -11.53 6.90 -10.91
CA CYS A 185 -11.99 5.63 -11.46
C CYS A 185 -13.52 5.60 -11.71
N GLY A 186 -14.34 6.25 -10.87
CA GLY A 186 -15.80 6.32 -11.03
C GLY A 186 -16.55 6.45 -9.71
#